data_AF-A0A7J4FT72-F1
#
_entry.id   AF-A0A7J4FT72-F1
#
_cell.length_a   1.000
_cell.length_b   1.000
_cell.length_c   1.000
_cell.angle_alpha   90.00
_cell.angle_beta   90.00
_cell.angle_gamma   90.00
#
_symmetry.space_group_name_H-M   'P 1'
#
loop_
_entity.id
_entity.type
_entity.pdbx_description
1 polymer ?
#
loop_
_entity_poly.entity_id
_entity_poly.type
_entity_poly.pdbx_seq_one_letter_code
_entity_poly.pdbx_strand_id
1 'polypeptide(L)'
;MSMTISVRYEPKQDLDFITGVLGLTMSETLRSLIDEGRKMKALQLYRQGKVSLGLGAKVAKLTLSEFLDLLKEHNVKLNIDVEDAERALAYSRENL
;
A
#
# COMPACT_ATOMS: atom_id res chain seq x y z
N MET A 1 8.56 12.15 -14.87
CA MET A 1 8.11 11.32 -16.02
C MET A 1 6.61 11.10 -15.85
N SER A 2 5.78 11.56 -16.78
CA SER A 2 4.34 11.26 -16.79
C SER A 2 4.10 9.95 -17.54
N MET A 3 3.21 9.11 -17.03
CA MET A 3 2.79 7.86 -17.67
C MET A 3 1.27 7.93 -17.86
N THR A 4 0.81 7.75 -19.09
CA THR A 4 -0.62 7.67 -19.40
C THR A 4 -1.06 6.21 -19.29
N ILE A 5 -2.14 5.97 -18.54
CA ILE A 5 -2.76 4.64 -18.44
C ILE A 5 -4.12 4.73 -19.13
N SER A 6 -4.37 3.82 -20.08
CA SER A 6 -5.68 3.64 -20.70
C SER A 6 -6.31 2.35 -20.17
N VAL A 7 -7.50 2.45 -19.58
CA VAL A 7 -8.22 1.32 -18.99
C VAL A 7 -9.61 1.27 -19.60
N ARG A 8 -10.04 0.07 -20.01
CA ARG A 8 -11.44 -0.18 -20.35
C ARG A 8 -12.20 -0.44 -19.05
N TYR A 9 -13.17 0.40 -18.76
CA TYR A 9 -13.95 0.34 -17.53
C TYR A 9 -15.44 0.39 -17.85
N GLU A 10 -16.17 -0.62 -17.37
CA GLU A 10 -17.63 -0.73 -17.38
C GLU A 10 -18.02 -1.07 -15.93
N PRO A 11 -18.93 -0.37 -15.25
CA PRO A 11 -19.89 0.65 -15.70
C PRO A 11 -19.43 2.10 -15.49
N LYS A 12 -19.50 2.93 -16.53
CA LYS A 12 -19.01 4.33 -16.50
C LYS A 12 -19.66 5.20 -15.42
N GLN A 13 -20.94 4.95 -15.10
CA GLN A 13 -21.71 5.76 -14.15
C GLN A 13 -21.12 5.77 -12.73
N ASP A 14 -20.47 4.68 -12.32
CA ASP A 14 -19.89 4.57 -10.98
C ASP A 14 -18.71 5.52 -10.79
N LEU A 15 -17.87 5.65 -11.81
CA LEU A 15 -16.68 6.50 -11.72
C LEU A 15 -17.05 7.98 -11.80
N ASP A 16 -18.07 8.32 -12.59
CA ASP A 16 -18.63 9.67 -12.62
C ASP A 16 -19.25 10.03 -11.25
N PHE A 17 -19.95 9.10 -10.61
CA PHE A 17 -20.49 9.27 -9.26
C PHE A 17 -19.39 9.53 -8.22
N ILE A 18 -18.35 8.68 -8.18
CA ILE A 18 -17.23 8.84 -7.25
C ILE A 18 -16.53 10.19 -7.47
N THR A 19 -16.32 10.56 -8.73
CA THR A 19 -15.72 11.86 -9.09
C THR A 19 -16.57 13.02 -8.58
N GLY A 20 -17.90 12.93 -8.72
CA GLY A 20 -18.84 13.90 -8.19
C GLY A 20 -18.82 14.01 -6.66
N VAL A 21 -18.71 12.87 -5.94
CA VAL A 21 -18.62 12.84 -4.48
C VAL A 21 -17.31 13.45 -3.98
N LEU A 22 -16.19 13.16 -4.64
CA LEU A 22 -14.88 13.66 -4.24
C LEU A 22 -14.65 15.12 -4.65
N GLY A 23 -15.43 15.66 -5.59
CA GLY A 23 -15.25 17.01 -6.13
C GLY A 23 -13.94 17.19 -6.90
N LEU A 24 -13.38 16.10 -7.44
CA LEU A 24 -12.10 16.08 -8.16
C LEU A 24 -12.32 15.96 -9.67
N THR A 25 -11.24 16.13 -10.46
CA THR A 25 -11.27 15.73 -11.87
C THR A 25 -11.16 14.21 -12.02
N MET A 26 -11.66 13.66 -13.12
CA MET A 26 -11.56 12.23 -13.45
C MET A 26 -10.12 11.68 -13.30
N SER A 27 -9.14 12.44 -13.76
CA SER A 27 -7.73 12.06 -13.68
C SER A 27 -7.20 12.03 -12.25
N GLU A 28 -7.64 12.96 -11.40
CA GLU A 28 -7.26 12.99 -9.98
C GLU A 28 -7.93 11.84 -9.21
N THR A 29 -9.22 11.62 -9.45
CA THR A 29 -9.97 10.48 -8.90
C THR A 29 -9.27 9.17 -9.23
N LEU A 30 -8.95 8.92 -10.51
CA LEU A 30 -8.27 7.70 -10.92
C LEU A 30 -6.89 7.54 -10.26
N ARG A 31 -6.09 8.61 -10.17
CA ARG A 31 -4.79 8.54 -9.48
C ARG A 31 -4.95 8.21 -8.00
N SER A 32 -5.91 8.83 -7.33
CA SER A 32 -6.21 8.57 -5.92
C SER A 32 -6.61 7.12 -5.69
N LEU A 33 -7.57 6.62 -6.50
CA LEU A 33 -8.03 5.23 -6.42
C LEU A 33 -6.92 4.22 -6.70
N ILE A 34 -6.02 4.50 -7.63
CA ILE A 34 -4.87 3.62 -7.92
C ILE A 34 -3.88 3.62 -6.75
N ASP A 35 -3.62 4.76 -6.12
CA ASP A 35 -2.72 4.87 -4.96
C ASP A 35 -3.29 4.12 -3.75
N GLU A 36 -4.56 4.34 -3.42
CA GLU A 36 -5.25 3.61 -2.36
C GLU A 36 -5.35 2.12 -2.66
N GLY A 37 -5.77 1.75 -3.88
CA GLY A 37 -5.91 0.36 -4.31
C GLY A 37 -4.60 -0.41 -4.18
N ARG A 38 -3.46 0.25 -4.46
CA ARG A 38 -2.12 -0.31 -4.26
C ARG A 38 -1.80 -0.56 -2.79
N LYS A 39 -2.06 0.41 -1.91
CA LYS A 39 -1.88 0.26 -0.45
C LYS A 39 -2.72 -0.89 0.10
N MET A 40 -4.00 -0.92 -0.26
CA MET A 40 -4.92 -1.99 0.16
C MET A 40 -4.50 -3.36 -0.38
N LYS A 41 -3.98 -3.42 -1.62
CA LYS A 41 -3.46 -4.66 -2.17
C LYS A 41 -2.20 -5.15 -1.45
N ALA A 42 -1.29 -4.24 -1.08
CA ALA A 42 -0.11 -4.57 -0.29
C ALA A 42 -0.49 -5.15 1.08
N LEU A 43 -1.45 -4.54 1.78
CA LEU A 43 -1.98 -5.04 3.04
C LEU A 43 -2.59 -6.44 2.90
N GLN A 44 -3.39 -6.66 1.84
CA GLN A 44 -3.99 -7.97 1.57
C GLN A 44 -2.92 -9.04 1.37
N LEU A 45 -1.90 -8.75 0.56
CA LEU A 45 -0.81 -9.69 0.27
C LEU A 45 0.00 -9.99 1.53
N TYR A 46 0.29 -8.98 2.36
CA TYR A 46 1.03 -9.15 3.61
C TYR A 46 0.24 -10.00 4.60
N ARG A 47 -1.06 -9.73 4.77
CA ARG A 47 -1.96 -10.52 5.63
C ARG A 47 -2.03 -11.98 5.21
N GLN A 48 -1.92 -12.26 3.90
CA GLN A 48 -1.88 -13.63 3.36
C GLN A 48 -0.50 -14.29 3.46
N GLY A 49 0.51 -13.61 4.01
CA GLY A 49 1.89 -14.11 4.06
C GLY A 49 2.57 -14.20 2.69
N LYS A 50 1.99 -13.60 1.64
CA LYS A 50 2.50 -13.69 0.26
C LYS A 50 3.67 -12.74 -0.01
N VAL A 51 3.83 -11.72 0.84
CA VAL A 51 4.92 -10.75 0.75
C VAL A 51 5.49 -10.50 2.14
N SER A 52 6.80 -10.29 2.20
CA SER A 52 7.47 -9.82 3.42
C SER A 52 7.11 -8.36 3.70
N LEU A 53 7.48 -7.86 4.88
CA LEU A 53 7.24 -6.46 5.27
C LEU A 53 7.86 -5.48 4.26
N GLY A 54 9.13 -5.69 3.89
CA GLY A 54 9.83 -4.84 2.92
C GLY A 54 9.25 -4.93 1.51
N LEU A 55 8.80 -6.13 1.08
CA LEU A 55 8.15 -6.28 -0.22
C LEU A 55 6.75 -5.63 -0.23
N GLY A 56 6.00 -5.74 0.87
CA GLY A 56 4.73 -5.04 1.07
C GLY A 56 4.90 -3.51 0.97
N ALA A 57 5.90 -2.94 1.63
CA ALA A 57 6.23 -1.52 1.54
C ALA A 57 6.54 -1.09 0.10
N LYS A 58 7.35 -1.88 -0.63
CA LYS A 58 7.63 -1.64 -2.05
C LYS A 58 6.37 -1.69 -2.92
N VAL A 59 5.49 -2.67 -2.71
CA VAL A 59 4.21 -2.76 -3.42
C VAL A 59 3.35 -1.54 -3.12
N ALA A 60 3.27 -1.11 -1.85
CA ALA A 60 2.53 0.08 -1.43
C ALA A 60 3.16 1.39 -1.92
N LYS A 61 4.42 1.35 -2.41
CA LYS A 61 5.25 2.53 -2.73
C LYS A 61 5.46 3.44 -1.52
N LEU A 62 5.62 2.83 -0.36
CA LEU A 62 5.88 3.46 0.93
C LEU A 62 7.27 3.08 1.44
N THR A 63 7.81 3.89 2.33
CA THR A 63 8.94 3.47 3.18
C THR A 63 8.50 2.34 4.12
N LEU A 64 9.48 1.67 4.73
CA LEU A 64 9.19 0.61 5.70
C LEU A 64 8.40 1.14 6.89
N SER A 65 8.74 2.34 7.38
CA SER A 65 8.07 2.98 8.51
C SER A 65 6.61 3.32 8.18
N GLU A 66 6.38 3.98 7.04
CA GLU A 66 5.02 4.31 6.60
C GLU A 66 4.16 3.05 6.37
N PHE A 67 4.77 1.95 5.90
CA PHE A 67 4.05 0.70 5.74
C PHE A 67 3.71 0.04 7.09
N LEU A 68 4.57 0.18 8.10
CA LEU A 68 4.27 -0.26 9.47
C LEU A 68 3.13 0.55 10.08
N ASP A 69 3.12 1.87 9.87
CA ASP A 69 2.03 2.74 10.30
C ASP A 69 0.71 2.35 9.62
N LEU A 70 0.75 2.07 8.32
CA LEU A 70 -0.40 1.58 7.56
C LEU A 70 -0.92 0.23 8.09
N LEU A 71 -0.03 -0.71 8.42
CA LEU A 71 -0.43 -1.99 9.02
C LEU A 71 -1.14 -1.78 10.36
N LYS A 72 -0.63 -0.84 11.19
CA LYS A 72 -1.21 -0.48 12.48
C LYS A 72 -2.59 0.15 12.34
N GLU A 73 -2.75 1.12 11.43
CA GLU A 73 -4.04 1.78 11.14
C GLU A 73 -5.13 0.77 10.74
N HIS A 74 -4.76 -0.22 9.93
CA HIS A 74 -5.66 -1.27 9.47
C HIS A 74 -5.71 -2.52 10.36
N ASN A 75 -5.18 -2.44 11.60
CA ASN A 75 -5.16 -3.52 12.59
C ASN A 75 -4.63 -4.86 12.04
N VAL A 76 -3.64 -4.80 11.16
CA VAL A 76 -2.95 -5.98 10.63
C VAL A 76 -1.84 -6.36 11.60
N LYS A 77 -1.94 -7.56 12.19
CA LYS A 77 -0.88 -8.08 13.05
C LYS A 77 0.42 -8.19 12.28
N LEU A 78 1.51 -7.79 12.93
CA LEU A 78 2.84 -8.02 12.38
C LEU A 78 3.12 -9.52 12.42
N ASN A 79 3.54 -10.07 11.29
CA ASN A 79 4.00 -11.44 11.18
C ASN A 79 5.50 -11.50 11.55
N ILE A 80 5.86 -10.95 12.71
CA ILE A 80 7.22 -11.01 13.27
C ILE A 80 7.11 -11.42 14.75
N ASP A 81 7.97 -12.32 15.18
CA ASP A 81 8.14 -12.64 16.60
C ASP A 81 9.21 -11.73 17.23
N VAL A 82 9.32 -11.77 18.56
CA VAL A 82 10.34 -11.08 19.35
C VAL A 82 11.74 -11.48 18.88
N GLU A 83 11.96 -12.76 18.57
CA GLU A 83 13.24 -13.25 18.06
C GLU A 83 13.62 -12.59 16.71
N ASP A 84 12.65 -12.36 15.83
CA ASP A 84 12.89 -11.69 14.55
C ASP A 84 13.28 -10.23 14.75
N ALA A 85 12.64 -9.56 15.72
CA ALA A 85 12.97 -8.19 16.08
C ALA A 85 14.38 -8.08 16.71
N GLU A 86 14.75 -9.01 17.59
CA GLU A 86 16.09 -9.05 18.19
C GLU A 86 17.18 -9.28 17.14
N ARG A 87 16.97 -10.19 16.20
CA ARG A 87 17.91 -10.43 15.09
C ARG A 87 18.07 -9.18 14.21
N ALA A 88 16.97 -8.48 13.92
CA ALA A 88 17.02 -7.24 13.15
C ALA A 88 17.82 -6.15 13.87
N LEU A 89 17.65 -6.02 15.20
CA LEU A 89 18.42 -5.08 16.02
C LEU A 89 19.91 -5.45 16.08
N ALA A 90 20.23 -6.73 16.24
CA ALA A 90 21.62 -7.21 16.25
C ALA A 90 22.33 -6.93 14.92
N TYR A 91 21.68 -7.28 13.80
CA TYR A 91 22.21 -7.00 12.47
C TYR A 91 22.45 -5.52 12.24
N SER A 92 21.51 -4.67 12.66
CA SER A 92 21.67 -3.22 12.54
C SER A 92 22.85 -2.69 13.34
N ARG A 93 23.15 -3.25 14.52
CA ARG A 93 24.28 -2.82 15.37
C ARG A 93 25.65 -3.24 14.82
N GLU A 94 25.72 -4.37 14.11
CA GLU A 94 26.98 -4.86 13.50
C GLU A 94 27.33 -4.14 12.19
N ASN A 95 26.36 -3.55 11.50
CA ASN A 95 26.51 -2.99 10.15
C ASN A 95 26.32 -1.46 10.10
N LEU A 96 26.36 -0.79 11.26
CA LEU A 96 26.37 0.67 11.44
C LEU A 96 27.78 1.14 11.79
#